data_AF-A0A6B3DX07-F1
#
_entry.id   AF-A0A6B3DX07-F1
#
_cell.length_a   1.000
_cell.length_b   1.000
_cell.length_c   1.000
_cell.angle_alpha   90.00
_cell.angle_beta   90.00
_cell.angle_gamma   90.00
#
_symmetry.space_group_name_H-M   'P 1'
#
loop_
_entity.id
_entity.type
_entity.pdbx_description
1 polymer ?
#
loop_
_entity_poly.entity_id
_entity_poly.type
_entity_poly.pdbx_seq_one_letter_code
_entity_poly.pdbx_strand_id
1 'polypeptide(L)'
;DRDDLLRLLGTDAVDDQGWPGLLDHEIAELRDGDVPVFTARPGRTDLWSGTGARVPGALDRPGLARVTARLAAMDEADLAVQERIIRTALACRTTAPAHPAAVPGPRPAGPK
;
A
#
# COMPACT_ATOMS: atom_id res chain seq x y z
N ASP A 1 -16.02 0.08 -21.02
CA ASP A 1 -15.62 -1.35 -20.88
C ASP A 1 -14.82 -1.51 -19.59
N ARG A 2 -14.65 -2.74 -19.05
CA ARG A 2 -13.85 -3.01 -17.83
C ARG A 2 -12.41 -2.51 -17.99
N ASP A 3 -11.81 -2.73 -19.15
CA ASP A 3 -10.45 -2.28 -19.43
C ASP A 3 -10.33 -0.75 -19.49
N ASP A 4 -11.38 -0.05 -19.90
CA ASP A 4 -11.38 1.42 -19.88
C ASP A 4 -11.41 1.97 -18.46
N LEU A 5 -12.15 1.32 -17.56
CA LEU A 5 -12.20 1.69 -16.15
C LEU A 5 -10.86 1.47 -15.45
N LEU A 6 -10.17 0.36 -15.73
CA LEU A 6 -8.87 0.08 -15.12
C LEU A 6 -7.77 1.06 -15.54
N ARG A 7 -7.87 1.66 -16.75
CA ARG A 7 -6.92 2.71 -17.18
C ARG A 7 -7.06 3.99 -16.35
N LEU A 8 -8.20 4.20 -15.68
CA LEU A 8 -8.42 5.38 -14.84
C LEU A 8 -7.48 5.41 -13.62
N LEU A 9 -6.99 4.25 -13.16
CA LEU A 9 -6.05 4.14 -12.04
C LEU A 9 -4.71 4.83 -12.30
N GLY A 10 -4.33 5.02 -13.57
CA GLY A 10 -3.12 5.74 -13.96
C GLY A 10 -3.33 7.24 -14.22
N THR A 11 -4.45 7.79 -13.77
CA THR A 11 -4.83 9.19 -13.99
C THR A 11 -5.22 9.85 -12.68
N ASP A 12 -5.21 11.18 -12.67
CA ASP A 12 -5.60 11.99 -11.51
C ASP A 12 -7.11 11.89 -11.17
N ALA A 13 -7.88 11.09 -11.92
CA ALA A 13 -9.30 10.85 -11.64
C ALA A 13 -9.51 9.95 -10.41
N VAL A 14 -8.46 9.30 -9.91
CA VAL A 14 -8.43 8.63 -8.61
C VAL A 14 -7.46 9.43 -7.73
N ASP A 15 -7.91 9.85 -6.54
CA ASP A 15 -7.20 10.80 -5.64
C ASP A 15 -5.81 10.34 -5.16
N ASP A 16 -5.38 9.12 -5.50
CA ASP A 16 -4.08 8.56 -5.15
C ASP A 16 -3.35 8.19 -6.45
N GLN A 17 -2.38 9.02 -6.86
CA GLN A 17 -1.54 8.69 -8.00
C GLN A 17 -0.79 7.40 -7.66
N GLY A 18 -1.09 6.33 -8.41
CA GLY A 18 -0.50 5.02 -8.21
C GLY A 18 1.03 5.06 -8.18
N TRP A 19 1.64 4.11 -7.49
CA TRP A 19 3.09 4.12 -7.33
C TRP A 19 3.79 3.89 -8.69
N PRO A 20 4.76 4.74 -9.10
CA PRO A 20 5.35 4.65 -10.42
C PRO A 20 5.95 3.27 -10.70
N GLY A 21 5.59 2.68 -11.84
CA GLY A 21 6.07 1.36 -12.24
C GLY A 21 5.31 0.16 -11.66
N LEU A 22 4.28 0.38 -10.83
CA LEU A 22 3.41 -0.71 -10.34
C LEU A 22 2.12 -0.87 -11.11
N LEU A 23 1.66 0.16 -11.82
CA LEU A 23 0.35 0.21 -12.46
C LEU A 23 0.07 -0.99 -13.38
N ASP A 24 1.04 -1.41 -14.19
CA ASP A 24 0.86 -2.56 -15.08
C ASP A 24 0.64 -3.87 -14.31
N HIS A 25 1.28 -4.01 -13.14
CA HIS A 25 1.09 -5.15 -12.25
C HIS A 25 -0.27 -5.08 -11.55
N GLU A 26 -0.68 -3.89 -11.10
CA GLU A 26 -2.00 -3.67 -10.49
C GLU A 26 -3.13 -3.97 -11.46
N ILE A 27 -3.05 -3.48 -12.70
CA ILE A 27 -4.03 -3.75 -13.75
C ILE A 27 -4.08 -5.24 -14.08
N ALA A 28 -2.95 -5.93 -14.12
CA ALA A 28 -2.91 -7.37 -14.38
C ALA A 28 -3.65 -8.17 -13.29
N GLU A 29 -3.36 -7.91 -12.02
CA GLU A 29 -4.01 -8.61 -10.90
C GLU A 29 -5.50 -8.26 -10.80
N LEU A 30 -5.88 -6.98 -10.99
CA LEU A 30 -7.28 -6.56 -11.00
C LEU A 30 -8.09 -7.17 -12.15
N ARG A 31 -7.47 -7.40 -13.32
CA ARG A 31 -8.13 -8.08 -14.45
C ARG A 31 -8.52 -9.51 -14.14
N ASP A 32 -7.72 -10.18 -13.32
CA ASP A 32 -7.95 -11.55 -12.85
C ASP A 32 -8.91 -11.60 -11.65
N GLY A 33 -9.33 -10.44 -11.14
CA GLY A 33 -10.24 -10.31 -10.01
C GLY A 33 -9.55 -10.41 -8.65
N ASP A 34 -8.22 -10.35 -8.63
CA ASP A 34 -7.40 -10.34 -7.41
C ASP A 34 -7.24 -8.91 -6.86
N VAL A 35 -6.87 -8.83 -5.57
CA VAL A 35 -6.46 -7.58 -4.93
C VAL A 35 -4.95 -7.44 -5.09
N PRO A 36 -4.44 -6.39 -5.77
CA PRO A 36 -3.01 -6.20 -5.95
C PRO A 36 -2.26 -6.17 -4.61
N VAL A 37 -1.14 -6.89 -4.55
CA VAL A 37 -0.28 -6.91 -3.37
C VAL A 37 1.17 -6.81 -3.78
N PHE A 38 1.91 -5.94 -3.09
CA PHE A 38 3.35 -5.80 -3.30
C PHE A 38 4.09 -6.08 -2.01
N THR A 39 5.17 -6.85 -2.12
CA THR A 39 6.03 -7.20 -1.00
C THR A 39 7.43 -6.66 -1.22
N ALA A 40 8.12 -6.33 -0.12
CA ALA A 40 9.50 -5.86 -0.14
C ALA A 40 10.38 -6.79 0.69
N ARG A 41 11.66 -6.87 0.34
CA ARG A 41 12.68 -7.50 1.19
C ARG A 41 13.44 -6.39 1.93
N PRO A 42 13.67 -6.48 3.25
CA PRO A 42 14.21 -5.36 4.04
C PRO A 42 15.53 -4.77 3.53
N GLY A 43 16.42 -5.61 2.99
CA GLY A 43 17.72 -5.21 2.44
C GLY A 43 17.73 -4.89 0.94
N ARG A 44 16.56 -4.79 0.29
CA ARG A 44 16.45 -4.52 -1.16
C ARG A 44 15.63 -3.26 -1.41
N THR A 45 15.84 -2.69 -2.59
CA THR A 45 15.05 -1.59 -3.15
C THR A 45 13.97 -2.08 -4.11
N ASP A 46 13.93 -3.38 -4.38
CA ASP A 46 12.96 -3.97 -5.29
C ASP A 46 11.65 -4.30 -4.57
N LEU A 47 10.57 -4.35 -5.34
CA LEU A 47 9.29 -4.91 -4.94
C LEU A 47 9.00 -6.19 -5.72
N TRP A 48 8.09 -7.01 -5.18
CA TRP A 48 7.54 -8.19 -5.84
C TRP A 48 6.02 -8.09 -5.84
N SER A 49 5.39 -8.27 -7.00
CA SER A 49 3.93 -8.39 -7.13
C SER A 49 3.42 -9.66 -6.45
N GLY A 50 2.09 -9.80 -6.31
CA GLY A 50 1.46 -11.02 -5.80
C GLY A 50 1.73 -12.23 -6.69
N THR A 51 1.93 -12.01 -8.00
CA THR A 51 2.38 -13.03 -8.97
C THR A 51 3.88 -13.38 -8.89
N GLY A 52 4.65 -12.70 -8.04
CA GLY A 52 6.08 -12.92 -7.86
C GLY A 52 6.98 -12.20 -8.88
N ALA A 53 6.41 -11.38 -9.77
CA ALA A 53 7.17 -10.56 -10.69
C ALA A 53 7.96 -9.49 -9.92
N ARG A 54 9.25 -9.33 -10.25
CA ARG A 54 10.13 -8.35 -9.59
C ARG A 54 10.03 -7.00 -10.28
N VAL A 55 9.78 -5.95 -9.49
CA VAL A 55 9.86 -4.54 -9.91
C VAL A 55 11.18 -3.96 -9.37
N PRO A 56 12.21 -3.82 -10.22
CA PRO A 56 13.54 -3.43 -9.77
C PRO A 56 13.60 -1.95 -9.37
N GLY A 57 14.25 -1.65 -8.25
CA GLY A 57 14.53 -0.26 -7.85
C GLY A 57 13.29 0.61 -7.56
N ALA A 58 12.16 0.00 -7.21
CA ALA A 58 10.92 0.72 -6.89
C ALA A 58 11.00 1.56 -5.61
N LEU A 59 11.94 1.26 -4.70
CA LEU A 59 12.22 2.05 -3.51
C LEU A 59 13.50 2.86 -3.68
N ASP A 60 13.49 4.09 -3.16
CA ASP A 60 14.65 4.99 -3.10
C ASP A 60 15.82 4.40 -2.29
N ARG A 61 15.51 3.66 -1.21
CA ARG A 61 16.49 2.98 -0.34
C ARG A 61 15.88 1.76 0.36
N PRO A 62 16.70 0.79 0.80
CA PRO A 62 16.20 -0.37 1.53
C PRO A 62 15.44 0.00 2.81
N GLY A 63 14.35 -0.70 3.09
CA GLY A 63 13.53 -0.49 4.30
C GLY A 63 14.32 -0.64 5.61
N LEU A 64 15.23 -1.63 5.66
CA LEU A 64 16.12 -1.82 6.81
C LEU A 64 17.01 -0.60 7.05
N ALA A 65 17.59 -0.05 5.98
CA ALA A 65 18.42 1.15 6.07
C ALA A 65 17.60 2.35 6.57
N ARG A 66 16.33 2.47 6.19
CA ARG A 66 15.43 3.55 6.68
C ARG A 66 15.22 3.44 8.19
N VAL A 67 14.90 2.25 8.68
CA VAL A 67 14.65 2.00 10.11
C VAL A 67 15.93 2.21 10.93
N THR A 68 17.08 1.69 10.49
CA THR A 68 18.35 1.92 11.18
C THR A 68 18.69 3.41 11.31
N ALA A 69 18.51 4.19 10.23
CA ALA A 69 18.74 5.62 10.28
C ALA A 69 17.75 6.35 11.19
N ARG A 70 16.47 5.96 11.18
CA ARG A 70 15.47 6.54 12.08
C ARG A 70 15.81 6.27 13.54
N LEU A 71 16.14 5.03 13.89
CA LEU A 71 16.52 4.65 15.26
C LEU A 71 17.76 5.40 15.75
N ALA A 72 18.76 5.58 14.89
CA ALA A 72 19.97 6.32 15.24
C ALA A 72 19.73 7.83 15.47
N ALA A 73 18.66 8.39 14.90
CA ALA A 73 18.31 9.79 14.99
C ALA A 73 17.26 10.11 16.07
N MET A 74 16.68 9.09 16.72
CA MET A 74 15.63 9.30 17.72
C MET A 74 16.16 10.04 18.95
N ASP A 75 15.46 11.10 19.32
CA ASP A 75 15.73 11.91 20.51
C ASP A 75 14.46 12.23 21.30
N GLU A 76 14.60 13.03 22.37
CA GLU A 76 13.46 13.38 23.24
C GLU A 76 12.47 14.34 22.58
N ALA A 77 12.90 15.13 21.60
CA ALA A 77 12.00 15.97 20.84
C ALA A 77 11.10 15.11 19.93
N ASP A 78 11.66 14.10 19.28
CA ASP A 78 10.94 13.07 18.53
C ASP A 78 9.92 12.35 19.43
N LEU A 79 10.31 11.95 20.65
CA LEU A 79 9.42 11.29 21.60
C LEU A 79 8.22 12.18 21.96
N ALA A 80 8.46 13.44 22.33
CA ALA A 80 7.40 14.38 22.68
C ALA A 80 6.39 14.59 21.53
N VAL A 81 6.88 14.60 20.27
CA VAL A 81 6.02 14.67 19.09
C VAL A 81 5.14 13.42 18.97
N GLN A 82 5.69 12.23 19.12
CA GLN A 82 4.93 10.97 19.02
C GLN A 82 3.88 10.86 20.13
N GLU A 83 4.24 11.20 21.38
CA GLU A 83 3.29 11.20 22.50
C GLU A 83 2.11 12.13 22.24
N ARG A 84 2.37 13.33 21.70
CA ARG A 84 1.32 14.28 21.34
C ARG A 84 0.41 13.69 20.26
N ILE A 85 0.98 13.09 19.20
CA ILE A 85 0.20 12.44 18.14
C ILE A 85 -0.72 11.37 18.72
N ILE A 86 -0.19 10.48 19.56
CA ILE A 86 -0.95 9.40 20.20
C ILE A 86 -2.07 9.96 21.06
N ARG A 87 -1.77 10.96 21.91
CA ARG A 87 -2.75 11.60 22.80
C ARG A 87 -3.87 12.26 22.00
N THR A 88 -3.53 13.01 20.95
CA THR A 88 -4.52 13.66 20.08
C THR A 88 -5.39 12.63 19.36
N ALA A 89 -4.80 11.56 18.79
CA ALA A 89 -5.56 10.50 18.13
C ALA A 89 -6.57 9.83 19.09
N LEU A 90 -6.18 9.61 20.34
CA LEU A 90 -7.07 9.07 21.38
C LEU A 90 -8.18 10.05 21.78
N ALA A 91 -7.87 11.34 21.89
CA ALA A 91 -8.85 12.38 22.22
C ALA A 91 -9.88 12.60 21.09
N CYS A 92 -9.47 12.45 19.83
CA CYS A 92 -10.32 12.62 18.65
C CYS A 92 -11.06 11.34 18.23
N ARG A 93 -11.01 10.27 19.02
CA ARG A 93 -11.64 8.99 18.64
C ARG A 93 -13.17 9.15 18.55
N THR A 94 -13.71 8.87 17.37
CA THR A 94 -15.15 8.87 17.12
C THR A 94 -15.83 7.64 17.74
N THR A 95 -17.09 7.80 18.16
CA THR A 95 -17.99 6.69 18.54
C THR A 95 -18.80 6.16 17.36
N ALA A 96 -18.57 6.71 16.15
CA ALA A 96 -19.23 6.23 14.95
C ALA A 96 -19.03 4.71 14.80
N PRO A 97 -20.07 3.96 14.40
CA PRO A 97 -19.96 2.53 14.19
C PRO A 97 -18.88 2.22 13.15
N ALA A 98 -18.18 1.10 13.34
CA ALA A 98 -17.18 0.64 12.40
C ALA A 98 -17.75 0.55 10.98
N HIS A 99 -16.92 0.82 9.97
CA HIS A 99 -17.30 0.56 8.59
C HIS A 99 -17.76 -0.90 8.47
N PRO A 100 -18.98 -1.15 7.93
CA PRO A 100 -19.47 -2.50 7.80
C PRO A 100 -18.50 -3.30 6.93
N ALA A 101 -18.14 -4.50 7.39
CA ALA A 101 -17.32 -5.39 6.60
C ALA A 101 -18.00 -5.66 5.26
N ALA A 102 -17.25 -5.56 4.17
CA ALA A 102 -17.77 -5.94 2.86
C ALA A 102 -18.20 -7.42 2.89
N VAL A 103 -19.44 -7.70 2.50
CA VAL A 103 -19.91 -9.08 2.33
C VAL A 103 -19.15 -9.67 1.13
N PRO A 104 -18.43 -10.79 1.29
CA PRO A 104 -17.70 -11.39 0.17
C PRO A 104 -18.65 -11.70 -0.99
N GLY A 105 -18.37 -11.14 -2.16
CA GLY A 105 -19.07 -11.48 -3.39
C GLY A 105 -18.76 -12.91 -3.85
N PRO A 106 -19.53 -13.47 -4.81
CA PRO A 106 -19.26 -14.79 -5.36
C PRO A 106 -17.87 -14.82 -5.98
N ARG A 107 -17.01 -15.78 -5.57
CA ARG A 107 -15.74 -16.04 -6.25
C ARG A 107 -16.02 -16.61 -7.64
N PRO A 108 -15.47 -16.03 -8.73
CA PRO A 108 -15.58 -16.65 -10.04
C PRO A 108 -14.88 -18.01 -10.01
N ALA A 109 -15.52 -19.03 -10.61
CA ALA A 109 -14.94 -20.36 -10.71
C ALA A 109 -13.71 -20.31 -11.63
N GLY A 110 -12.56 -20.78 -11.13
CA GLY A 110 -11.33 -20.87 -11.92
C GLY A 110 -11.51 -21.75 -13.18
N PRO A 111 -10.69 -21.52 -14.22
CA PRO A 111 -10.79 -22.28 -15.47
C PRO A 111 -10.49 -23.76 -15.24
N LYS A 112 -11.20 -24.63 -15.99
CA LYS A 112 -10.97 -26.07 -16.06
C LYS A 112 -9.75 -26.41 -16.90
#